data_AF-A0A7K2YAR3-F1
#
_entry.id   AF-A0A7K2YAR3-F1
#
_cell.length_a   1.000
_cell.length_b   1.000
_cell.length_c   1.000
_cell.angle_alpha   90.00
_cell.angle_beta   90.00
_cell.angle_gamma   90.00
#
_symmetry.space_group_name_H-M   'P 1'
#
loop_
_entity.id
_entity.type
_entity.pdbx_description
1 polymer ?
#
loop_
_entity_poly.entity_id
_entity_poly.type
_entity_poly.pdbx_seq_one_letter_code
_entity_poly.pdbx_strand_id
1 'polypeptide(L)'
;MFTKSWQRPIILATASLALVTGTACAAQASQPHTPTSISASAPADLPAHCVGFGGKGGEGGEGGKGGRGGEPGQPGEPGQPGGVGCFTFKDLPDKPKADLTVVDKVRIAIIVLAADDEEETTKKIADKYKISEKQIDTWKKYYVDGDWFALMADDVRS
;
A
#
# COMPACT_ATOMS: atom_id res chain seq x y z
N MET A 1 3.64 -43.86 30.59
CA MET A 1 2.25 -44.21 30.19
C MET A 1 1.80 -43.20 29.15
N PHE A 2 1.65 -43.63 27.90
CA PHE A 2 1.11 -42.81 26.81
C PHE A 2 -0.39 -43.08 26.73
N THR A 3 -1.24 -42.10 27.01
CA THR A 3 -2.67 -42.16 26.68
C THR A 3 -2.92 -41.37 25.41
N LYS A 4 -3.02 -42.09 24.30
CA LYS A 4 -3.64 -41.63 23.04
C LYS A 4 -5.16 -41.74 23.20
N SER A 5 -5.89 -40.67 22.89
CA SER A 5 -7.29 -40.76 22.47
C SER A 5 -7.51 -39.92 21.21
N TRP A 6 -7.49 -40.63 20.07
CA TRP A 6 -8.34 -40.49 18.86
C TRP A 6 -9.74 -39.90 19.18
N GLN A 7 -10.51 -39.18 18.36
CA GLN A 7 -10.57 -38.92 16.91
C GLN A 7 -11.29 -37.58 16.63
N ARG A 8 -11.06 -37.09 15.40
CA ARG A 8 -11.66 -35.98 14.63
C ARG A 8 -13.19 -36.13 14.42
N PRO A 9 -13.85 -35.42 13.47
CA PRO A 9 -13.96 -33.98 13.15
C PRO A 9 -15.44 -33.53 13.12
N ILE A 10 -15.76 -32.26 13.42
CA ILE A 10 -17.08 -31.72 13.08
C ILE A 10 -17.04 -31.24 11.62
N ILE A 11 -17.83 -31.92 10.80
CA ILE A 11 -18.00 -31.72 9.36
C ILE A 11 -19.24 -30.82 9.12
N LEU A 12 -19.14 -29.99 8.07
CA LEU A 12 -20.20 -29.38 7.24
C LEU A 12 -21.07 -28.24 7.82
N ALA A 13 -20.96 -27.07 7.18
CA ALA A 13 -22.05 -26.56 6.33
C ALA A 13 -21.53 -25.42 5.41
N THR A 14 -21.25 -25.77 4.15
CA THR A 14 -21.12 -24.82 3.04
C THR A 14 -22.50 -24.33 2.63
N ALA A 15 -22.76 -23.02 2.73
CA ALA A 15 -23.88 -22.38 2.05
C ALA A 15 -23.31 -21.41 1.00
N SER A 16 -23.26 -21.88 -0.24
CA SER A 16 -22.90 -21.08 -1.41
C SER A 16 -24.07 -20.15 -1.76
N LEU A 17 -23.89 -18.84 -1.66
CA LEU A 17 -24.79 -17.88 -2.30
C LEU A 17 -24.30 -17.64 -3.72
N ALA A 18 -24.96 -18.29 -4.69
CA ALA A 18 -24.82 -17.95 -6.09
C ALA A 18 -25.66 -16.70 -6.39
N LEU A 19 -25.02 -15.54 -6.57
CA LEU A 19 -25.66 -14.38 -7.18
C LEU A 19 -25.41 -14.43 -8.68
N VAL A 20 -26.31 -15.11 -9.39
CA VAL A 20 -26.46 -14.93 -10.85
C VAL A 20 -27.42 -13.77 -11.06
N THR A 21 -26.87 -12.61 -11.39
CA THR A 21 -27.61 -11.53 -12.05
C THR A 21 -26.82 -11.11 -13.28
N GLY A 22 -27.16 -11.72 -14.40
CA GLY A 22 -26.87 -11.13 -15.71
C GLY A 22 -27.98 -10.15 -16.05
N THR A 23 -27.62 -8.93 -16.44
CA THR A 23 -28.15 -8.26 -17.64
C THR A 23 -27.53 -6.86 -17.82
N ALA A 24 -27.18 -6.63 -19.08
CA ALA A 24 -27.19 -5.37 -19.82
C ALA A 24 -26.18 -4.25 -19.44
N CYS A 25 -25.38 -3.88 -20.44
CA CYS A 25 -24.66 -2.61 -20.48
C CYS A 25 -25.64 -1.44 -20.29
N ALA A 26 -25.59 -0.80 -19.12
CA ALA A 26 -26.13 0.53 -18.93
C ALA A 26 -24.96 1.52 -18.91
N ALA A 27 -24.92 2.42 -19.91
CA ALA A 27 -24.09 3.61 -19.85
C ALA A 27 -24.61 4.52 -18.72
N GLN A 28 -23.95 4.53 -17.57
CA GLN A 28 -24.23 5.48 -16.51
C GLN A 28 -23.23 6.63 -16.56
N ALA A 29 -23.72 7.76 -17.06
CA ALA A 29 -23.14 9.07 -16.84
C ALA A 29 -23.04 9.34 -15.33
N SER A 30 -21.93 9.99 -14.95
CA SER A 30 -21.51 10.31 -13.59
C SER A 30 -22.63 10.88 -12.72
N GLN A 31 -22.83 10.29 -11.54
CA GLN A 31 -23.37 10.99 -10.39
C GLN A 31 -22.29 11.00 -9.30
N PRO A 32 -22.00 12.16 -8.67
CA PRO A 32 -21.02 12.26 -7.60
C PRO A 32 -21.59 11.62 -6.34
N HIS A 33 -21.18 10.39 -6.04
CA HIS A 33 -21.32 9.82 -4.72
C HIS A 33 -20.23 10.46 -3.85
N THR A 34 -20.60 11.47 -3.07
CA THR A 34 -19.87 11.84 -1.86
C THR A 34 -19.75 10.60 -0.98
N PRO A 35 -18.55 10.07 -0.71
CA PRO A 35 -18.40 9.09 0.34
C PRO A 35 -18.57 9.81 1.67
N THR A 36 -19.55 9.33 2.41
CA THR A 36 -19.69 9.39 3.86
C THR A 36 -18.36 9.65 4.55
N SER A 37 -18.31 10.75 5.32
CA SER A 37 -17.21 11.10 6.22
C SER A 37 -16.89 9.89 7.10
N ILE A 38 -15.76 9.24 6.81
CA ILE A 38 -15.08 8.40 7.78
C ILE A 38 -14.43 9.40 8.73
N SER A 39 -14.94 9.49 9.96
CA SER A 39 -14.28 10.19 11.05
C SER A 39 -12.91 9.54 11.27
N ALA A 40 -11.88 10.05 10.59
CA ALA A 40 -10.50 9.69 10.85
C ALA A 40 -10.10 10.38 12.15
N SER A 41 -10.07 9.59 13.22
CA SER A 41 -9.40 9.88 14.48
C SER A 41 -7.98 10.39 14.24
N ALA A 42 -7.75 11.64 14.68
CA ALA A 42 -6.49 12.40 14.71
C ALA A 42 -5.68 12.46 13.40
N PRO A 43 -5.25 13.65 12.94
CA PRO A 43 -4.22 13.70 11.91
C PRO A 43 -2.98 13.01 12.48
N ALA A 44 -2.65 11.82 11.97
CA ALA A 44 -1.28 11.38 12.04
C ALA A 44 -0.45 12.49 11.36
N ASP A 45 0.71 12.85 11.94
CA ASP A 45 1.71 13.68 11.28
C ASP A 45 2.17 12.94 10.02
N LEU A 46 1.38 13.12 8.95
CA LEU A 46 1.69 12.71 7.61
C LEU A 46 2.69 13.74 7.10
N PRO A 47 3.80 13.30 6.47
CA PRO A 47 4.70 14.22 5.78
C PRO A 47 3.89 15.19 4.91
N ALA A 48 4.28 16.47 4.84
CA ALA A 48 3.48 17.48 4.12
C ALA A 48 3.25 17.16 2.62
N HIS A 49 4.02 16.22 2.06
CA HIS A 49 3.83 15.72 0.70
C HIS A 49 2.85 14.53 0.59
N CYS A 50 2.25 14.10 1.70
CA CYS A 50 1.32 12.97 1.75
C CYS A 50 -0.16 13.36 1.71
N VAL A 51 -0.48 14.64 1.53
CA VAL A 51 -1.87 15.11 1.56
C VAL A 51 -2.59 14.65 0.28
N GLY A 52 -3.18 13.46 0.34
CA GLY A 52 -4.03 12.85 -0.69
C GLY A 52 -3.27 12.03 -1.73
N PHE A 53 -2.91 10.76 -1.46
CA PHE A 53 -2.23 9.86 -2.42
C PHE A 53 -1.11 10.57 -3.23
N GLY A 54 -0.44 11.52 -2.58
CA GLY A 54 0.01 12.77 -3.19
C GLY A 54 1.41 12.77 -3.76
N GLY A 55 1.69 11.90 -4.73
CA GLY A 55 2.72 12.26 -5.70
C GLY A 55 2.36 13.58 -6.39
N LYS A 56 3.35 14.38 -6.83
CA LYS A 56 3.05 15.49 -7.77
C LYS A 56 2.26 14.86 -8.92
N GLY A 57 1.02 15.30 -9.11
CA GLY A 57 0.17 14.82 -10.20
C GLY A 57 0.96 14.95 -11.50
N GLY A 58 0.90 13.92 -12.32
CA GLY A 58 1.57 13.90 -13.61
C GLY A 58 1.24 15.14 -14.45
N GLU A 59 2.22 15.66 -15.19
CA GLU A 59 1.95 16.76 -16.11
C GLU A 59 1.01 16.27 -17.22
N GLY A 60 -0.03 17.04 -17.51
CA GLY A 60 -0.96 16.75 -18.60
C GLY A 60 -0.25 16.80 -19.95
N GLY A 61 -0.57 15.86 -20.84
CA GLY A 61 0.04 15.79 -22.16
C GLY A 61 -0.43 16.90 -23.11
N GLU A 62 0.34 17.14 -24.17
CA GLU A 62 -0.01 18.13 -25.19
C GLU A 62 -1.15 17.63 -26.09
N GLY A 63 -2.05 18.54 -26.46
CA GLY A 63 -3.13 18.27 -27.41
C GLY A 63 -2.61 18.04 -28.84
N GLY A 64 -3.24 17.11 -29.56
CA GLY A 64 -2.88 16.78 -30.94
C GLY A 64 -3.08 17.93 -31.93
N LYS A 65 -2.34 17.90 -33.04
CA LYS A 65 -2.45 18.90 -34.12
C LYS A 65 -3.58 18.54 -35.09
N GLY A 66 -4.42 19.52 -35.43
CA GLY A 66 -5.46 19.37 -36.45
C GLY A 66 -4.88 19.11 -37.84
N GLY A 67 -5.52 18.23 -38.62
CA GLY A 67 -5.12 17.93 -40.00
C GLY A 67 -5.47 19.06 -40.97
N ARG A 68 -4.85 19.06 -42.16
CA ARG A 68 -5.15 20.00 -43.25
C ARG A 68 -5.82 19.26 -44.41
N GLY A 69 -6.73 19.92 -45.10
CA GLY A 69 -7.22 19.45 -46.41
C GLY A 69 -7.94 18.10 -46.41
N GLY A 70 -8.71 17.77 -45.37
CA GLY A 70 -9.46 16.51 -45.29
C GLY A 70 -8.68 15.34 -44.68
N GLU A 71 -7.40 15.53 -44.37
CA GLU A 71 -6.62 14.54 -43.62
C GLU A 71 -6.97 14.56 -42.11
N PRO A 72 -7.05 13.39 -41.45
CA PRO A 72 -7.14 13.33 -39.99
C PRO A 72 -5.95 14.02 -39.30
N GLY A 73 -6.20 14.66 -38.16
CA GLY A 73 -5.14 15.22 -37.33
C GLY A 73 -4.28 14.16 -36.65
N GLN A 74 -3.15 14.59 -36.06
CA GLN A 74 -2.31 13.72 -35.24
C GLN A 74 -2.80 13.70 -33.80
N PRO A 75 -2.88 12.53 -33.14
CA PRO A 75 -3.18 12.46 -31.72
C PRO A 75 -2.11 13.18 -30.88
N GLY A 76 -2.51 13.68 -29.72
CA GLY A 76 -1.60 14.30 -28.76
C GLY A 76 -0.75 13.27 -28.01
N GLU A 77 0.23 13.75 -27.25
CA GLU A 77 1.03 12.88 -26.39
C GLU A 77 0.30 12.61 -25.07
N PRO A 78 0.41 11.40 -24.49
CA PRO A 78 -0.03 11.15 -23.13
C PRO A 78 0.72 12.03 -22.13
N GLY A 79 0.05 12.39 -21.03
CA GLY A 79 0.72 13.05 -19.91
C GLY A 79 1.75 12.14 -19.24
N GLN A 80 2.69 12.74 -18.50
CA GLN A 80 3.62 11.98 -17.68
C GLN A 80 2.87 11.38 -16.49
N PRO A 81 3.20 10.16 -16.04
CA PRO A 81 2.66 9.64 -14.79
C PRO A 81 3.14 10.49 -13.61
N GLY A 82 2.30 10.63 -12.58
CA GLY A 82 2.72 11.26 -11.32
C GLY A 82 3.76 10.39 -10.59
N GLY A 83 4.51 11.01 -9.69
CA GLY A 83 5.48 10.29 -8.85
C GLY A 83 4.78 9.24 -7.97
N VAL A 84 5.35 8.03 -7.92
CA VAL A 84 4.91 6.97 -7.00
C VAL A 84 5.61 7.16 -5.66
N GLY A 85 4.87 7.47 -4.60
CA GLY A 85 5.37 7.38 -3.23
C GLY A 85 5.03 8.56 -2.33
N CYS A 86 4.22 8.27 -1.31
CA CYS A 86 3.94 9.13 -0.16
C CYS A 86 5.06 8.99 0.91
N PHE A 87 5.89 7.96 0.81
CA PHE A 87 6.85 7.63 1.86
C PHE A 87 8.21 7.38 1.23
N THR A 88 9.15 8.25 1.56
CA THR A 88 10.57 8.10 1.24
C THR A 88 11.35 7.81 2.52
N PHE A 89 12.61 7.42 2.39
CA PHE A 89 13.52 7.27 3.53
C PHE A 89 13.55 8.50 4.47
N LYS A 90 13.35 9.71 3.92
CA LYS A 90 13.37 10.96 4.70
C LYS A 90 12.15 11.13 5.61
N ASP A 91 11.08 10.39 5.34
CA ASP A 91 9.81 10.45 6.09
C ASP A 91 9.73 9.47 7.26
N LEU A 92 10.80 8.71 7.44
CA LEU A 92 10.97 7.82 8.56
C LEU A 92 11.17 8.62 9.84
N PRO A 93 10.44 8.32 10.92
CA PRO A 93 10.50 9.09 12.15
C PRO A 93 11.91 9.10 12.76
N ASP A 94 12.31 10.24 13.29
CA ASP A 94 13.58 10.44 13.98
C ASP A 94 13.47 10.06 15.46
N LYS A 95 13.16 8.79 15.71
CA LYS A 95 13.08 8.20 17.05
C LYS A 95 13.81 6.85 17.09
N PRO A 96 14.29 6.39 18.26
CA PRO A 96 15.04 5.15 18.35
C PRO A 96 14.15 3.92 18.09
N LYS A 97 14.77 2.76 17.82
CA LYS A 97 14.08 1.47 17.60
C LYS A 97 13.02 1.19 18.68
N ALA A 98 13.36 1.42 19.95
CA ALA A 98 12.50 1.12 21.09
C ALA A 98 11.15 1.88 21.08
N ASP A 99 11.09 3.01 20.37
CA ASP A 99 9.91 3.86 20.28
C ASP A 99 9.19 3.71 18.93
N LEU A 100 9.65 2.79 18.07
CA LEU A 100 8.96 2.47 16.82
C LEU A 100 7.63 1.80 17.11
N THR A 101 6.55 2.44 16.67
CA THR A 101 5.22 1.86 16.71
C THR A 101 5.06 0.86 15.57
N VAL A 102 4.02 0.06 15.66
CA VAL A 102 3.56 -0.84 14.59
C VAL A 102 3.38 -0.08 13.27
N VAL A 103 2.83 1.14 13.33
CA VAL A 103 2.63 2.00 12.14
C VAL A 103 3.96 2.41 11.51
N ASP A 104 4.98 2.67 12.33
CA ASP A 104 6.32 3.01 11.82
C ASP A 104 6.97 1.81 11.12
N LYS A 105 6.79 0.59 11.68
CA LYS A 105 7.25 -0.65 11.04
C LYS A 105 6.55 -0.89 9.70
N VAL A 106 5.25 -0.61 9.61
CA VAL A 106 4.51 -0.64 8.33
C VAL A 106 5.07 0.36 7.35
N ARG A 107 5.32 1.61 7.78
CA ARG A 107 5.92 2.65 6.92
C ARG A 107 7.30 2.21 6.40
N ILE A 108 8.13 1.63 7.26
CA ILE A 108 9.42 1.05 6.88
C ILE A 108 9.25 -0.04 5.81
N ALA A 109 8.34 -1.00 6.03
CA ALA A 109 8.09 -2.07 5.06
C ALA A 109 7.63 -1.53 3.69
N ILE A 110 6.74 -0.54 3.68
CA ILE A 110 6.27 0.10 2.44
C ILE A 110 7.42 0.81 1.72
N ILE A 111 8.26 1.55 2.43
CA ILE A 111 9.41 2.25 1.84
C ILE A 111 10.38 1.27 1.19
N VAL A 112 10.67 0.15 1.84
CA VAL A 112 11.55 -0.89 1.28
C VAL A 112 10.94 -1.52 0.04
N LEU A 113 9.64 -1.86 0.07
CA LEU A 113 8.93 -2.44 -1.07
C LEU A 113 8.81 -1.50 -2.27
N ALA A 114 8.78 -0.18 -2.03
CA ALA A 114 8.64 0.83 -3.05
C ALA A 114 10.00 1.41 -3.51
N ALA A 115 11.11 0.93 -2.96
CA ALA A 115 12.43 1.45 -3.28
C ALA A 115 12.89 1.01 -4.67
N ASP A 116 13.54 1.92 -5.42
CA ASP A 116 14.24 1.57 -6.67
C ASP A 116 15.41 0.61 -6.41
N ASP A 117 16.09 0.79 -5.27
CA ASP A 117 17.14 -0.10 -4.75
C ASP A 117 16.76 -0.56 -3.34
N GLU A 118 16.21 -1.78 -3.28
CA GLU A 118 15.75 -2.41 -2.05
C GLU A 118 16.90 -2.67 -1.08
N GLU A 119 18.07 -3.12 -1.57
CA GLU A 119 19.21 -3.50 -0.74
C GLU A 119 19.84 -2.26 -0.11
N GLU A 120 20.06 -1.20 -0.90
CA GLU A 120 20.61 0.07 -0.41
C GLU A 120 19.65 0.72 0.60
N THR A 121 18.34 0.70 0.31
CA THR A 121 17.33 1.27 1.22
C THR A 121 17.25 0.48 2.52
N THR A 122 17.29 -0.85 2.46
CA THR A 122 17.30 -1.72 3.64
C THR A 122 18.52 -1.43 4.52
N LYS A 123 19.71 -1.29 3.92
CA LYS A 123 20.95 -0.91 4.64
C LYS A 123 20.85 0.44 5.33
N LYS A 124 20.34 1.47 4.62
CA LYS A 124 20.16 2.82 5.19
C LYS A 124 19.21 2.80 6.39
N ILE A 125 18.12 2.03 6.31
CA ILE A 125 17.14 1.89 7.40
C ILE A 125 17.72 1.10 8.56
N ALA A 126 18.44 0.01 8.28
CA ALA A 126 19.12 -0.80 9.27
C ALA A 126 20.09 0.06 10.10
N ASP A 127 20.88 0.90 9.42
CA ASP A 127 21.79 1.82 10.10
C ASP A 127 21.06 2.94 10.86
N LYS A 128 19.98 3.52 10.31
CA LYS A 128 19.20 4.57 10.98
C LYS A 128 18.64 4.09 12.33
N TYR A 129 18.08 2.88 12.37
CA TYR A 129 17.43 2.35 13.57
C TYR A 129 18.31 1.39 14.38
N LYS A 130 19.54 1.13 13.95
CA LYS A 130 20.46 0.16 14.58
C LYS A 130 19.81 -1.22 14.74
N ILE A 131 19.17 -1.69 13.66
CA ILE A 131 18.56 -3.02 13.55
C ILE A 131 19.26 -3.83 12.46
N SER A 132 19.04 -5.15 12.46
CA SER A 132 19.53 -6.00 11.38
C SER A 132 18.66 -5.85 10.13
N GLU A 133 19.28 -5.99 8.94
CA GLU A 133 18.55 -6.06 7.66
C GLU A 133 17.50 -7.18 7.69
N LYS A 134 17.81 -8.31 8.33
CA LYS A 134 16.87 -9.44 8.52
C LYS A 134 15.62 -9.06 9.31
N GLN A 135 15.72 -8.15 10.27
CA GLN A 135 14.56 -7.66 11.02
C GLN A 135 13.64 -6.85 10.10
N ILE A 136 14.20 -6.03 9.21
CA ILE A 136 13.45 -5.29 8.19
C ILE A 136 12.78 -6.25 7.20
N ASP A 137 13.49 -7.27 6.73
CA ASP A 137 12.92 -8.32 5.88
C ASP A 137 11.77 -9.06 6.55
N THR A 138 11.87 -9.28 7.87
CA THR A 138 10.82 -9.92 8.66
C THR A 138 9.57 -9.03 8.71
N TRP A 139 9.73 -7.73 8.96
CA TRP A 139 8.61 -6.78 8.92
C TRP A 139 7.98 -6.67 7.54
N LYS A 140 8.81 -6.63 6.49
CA LYS A 140 8.37 -6.65 5.09
C LYS A 140 7.53 -7.89 4.80
N LYS A 141 8.00 -9.07 5.23
CA LYS A 141 7.27 -10.32 5.08
C LYS A 141 5.93 -10.29 5.82
N TYR A 142 5.90 -9.86 7.08
CA TYR A 142 4.64 -9.74 7.84
C TYR A 142 3.65 -8.78 7.19
N TYR A 143 4.11 -7.67 6.62
CA TYR A 143 3.26 -6.75 5.88
C TYR A 143 2.67 -7.40 4.62
N VAL A 144 3.49 -8.06 3.79
CA VAL A 144 3.05 -8.71 2.55
C VAL A 144 2.11 -9.88 2.83
N ASP A 145 2.40 -10.67 3.87
CA ASP A 145 1.58 -11.81 4.27
C ASP A 145 0.30 -11.39 5.02
N GLY A 146 0.16 -10.11 5.38
CA GLY A 146 -0.96 -9.59 6.18
C GLY A 146 -0.95 -10.06 7.64
N ASP A 147 0.19 -10.50 8.17
CA ASP A 147 0.37 -10.95 9.55
C ASP A 147 0.59 -9.76 10.49
N TRP A 148 -0.48 -9.00 10.71
CA TRP A 148 -0.48 -7.84 11.61
C TRP A 148 -0.10 -8.21 13.05
N PHE A 149 -0.47 -9.42 13.51
CA PHE A 149 -0.16 -9.88 14.86
C PHE A 149 1.32 -10.12 15.06
N ALA A 150 2.00 -10.73 14.09
CA ALA A 150 3.45 -10.91 14.16
C ALA A 150 4.18 -9.56 14.10
N LEU A 151 3.71 -8.60 13.31
CA LEU A 151 4.26 -7.24 13.28
C LEU A 151 4.14 -6.52 14.63
N MET A 152 3.02 -6.72 15.34
CA MET A 152 2.79 -6.18 16.69
C MET A 152 3.61 -6.89 17.78
N ALA A 153 3.85 -8.20 17.63
CA ALA A 153 4.52 -9.01 18.65
C ALA A 153 6.06 -8.96 18.58
N ASP A 154 6.65 -8.45 17.49
CA ASP A 154 8.10 -8.42 17.29
C ASP A 154 8.86 -7.65 18.39
N ASP A 155 8.23 -6.67 19.05
CA ASP A 155 8.83 -5.91 20.16
C ASP A 155 9.03 -6.75 21.43
N VAL A 156 8.28 -7.84 21.59
CA VAL A 156 8.30 -8.68 22.80
C VAL A 156 9.39 -9.77 22.71
N ARG A 157 9.97 -9.99 21.53
CA ARG A 157 10.90 -11.10 21.26
C ARG A 157 12.35 -10.71 20.99
N SER A 158 12.67 -9.41 20.97
CA SER A 158 14.01 -8.87 20.66
C SER A 158 14.88 -8.74 21.90
#